data_AF-A0A1I3Y0W5-F1
#
_entry.id   AF-A0A1I3Y0W5-F1
#
_cell.length_a   1.000
_cell.length_b   1.000
_cell.length_c   1.000
_cell.angle_alpha   90.00
_cell.angle_beta   90.00
_cell.angle_gamma   90.00
#
_symmetry.space_group_name_H-M   'P 1'
#
loop_
_entity.id
_entity.type
_entity.pdbx_description
1 polymer ?
#
loop_
_entity_poly.entity_id
_entity_poly.type
_entity_poly.pdbx_seq_one_letter_code
_entity_poly.pdbx_strand_id
1 'polypeptide(L)'
;MDIIQLKGKDKQLYSLVAHLVMDEEVISYNLDYPYKTSSDYVWFVAAENGVTLGFIPVKLEEGKAKINNYYVADDDSTVFSALLKEIIKVLSSEFEIESVTQLRHIPEFEKSGFAIVLSWKRYVKMKVFRDEEERV
;
A
#
# COMPACT_ATOMS: atom_id res chain seq x y z
N MET A 1 10.90 -6.18 -12.68
CA MET A 1 9.66 -5.74 -12.01
C MET A 1 9.40 -4.27 -12.30
N ASP A 2 8.18 -3.95 -12.72
CA ASP A 2 7.67 -2.60 -12.95
C ASP A 2 6.61 -2.23 -11.89
N ILE A 3 6.53 -0.95 -11.54
CA ILE A 3 5.44 -0.41 -10.71
C ILE A 3 4.45 0.33 -11.60
N ILE A 4 3.23 -0.19 -11.69
CA ILE A 4 2.16 0.32 -12.53
C ILE A 4 1.18 1.11 -11.66
N GLN A 5 0.95 2.37 -12.01
CA GLN A 5 -0.05 3.23 -11.34
C GLN A 5 -1.37 3.21 -12.12
N LEU A 6 -2.47 2.87 -11.44
CA LEU A 6 -3.79 2.76 -12.05
C LEU A 6 -4.86 3.47 -11.21
N LYS A 7 -5.86 4.05 -11.86
CA LYS A 7 -7.03 4.59 -11.15
C LYS A 7 -7.91 3.45 -10.67
N GLY A 8 -8.62 3.64 -9.55
CA GLY A 8 -9.43 2.58 -8.94
C GLY A 8 -10.58 2.02 -9.77
N LYS A 9 -10.98 2.71 -10.86
CA LYS A 9 -11.98 2.23 -11.85
C LYS A 9 -11.38 1.87 -13.21
N ASP A 10 -10.05 1.83 -13.33
CA ASP A 10 -9.38 1.46 -14.57
C ASP A 10 -9.66 -0.01 -14.92
N LYS A 11 -9.96 -0.32 -16.18
CA LYS A 11 -10.19 -1.70 -16.64
C LYS A 11 -8.94 -2.55 -16.53
N GLN A 12 -7.76 -1.96 -16.74
CA GLN A 12 -6.49 -2.67 -16.62
C GLN A 12 -6.24 -3.15 -15.19
N LEU A 13 -6.72 -2.41 -14.18
CA LEU A 13 -6.60 -2.81 -12.78
C LEU A 13 -7.22 -4.17 -12.54
N TYR A 14 -8.47 -4.38 -12.99
CA TYR A 14 -9.15 -5.66 -12.84
C TYR A 14 -8.39 -6.80 -13.52
N SER A 15 -7.78 -6.56 -14.67
CA SER A 15 -7.00 -7.60 -15.36
C SER A 15 -5.78 -8.05 -14.55
N LEU A 16 -5.16 -7.13 -13.80
CA LEU A 16 -3.98 -7.42 -12.98
C LEU A 16 -4.32 -8.02 -11.62
N VAL A 17 -5.36 -7.53 -10.93
CA VAL A 17 -5.57 -7.87 -9.52
C VAL A 17 -6.82 -8.71 -9.23
N ALA A 18 -7.77 -8.86 -10.17
CA ALA A 18 -9.06 -9.49 -9.87
C ALA A 18 -8.92 -10.92 -9.32
N HIS A 19 -8.05 -11.73 -9.94
CA HIS A 19 -7.81 -13.10 -9.49
C HIS A 19 -7.21 -13.16 -8.07
N LEU A 20 -6.33 -12.20 -7.73
CA LEU A 20 -5.73 -12.11 -6.40
C LEU A 20 -6.72 -11.61 -5.34
N VAL A 21 -7.49 -10.57 -5.60
CA VAL A 21 -8.41 -10.00 -4.59
C VAL A 21 -9.58 -10.93 -4.25
N MET A 22 -9.80 -11.98 -5.04
CA MET A 22 -10.79 -13.04 -4.81
C MET A 22 -10.18 -14.34 -4.27
N ASP A 23 -8.85 -14.43 -4.21
CA ASP A 23 -8.13 -15.61 -3.73
C ASP A 23 -8.20 -15.70 -2.19
N GLU A 24 -8.44 -16.90 -1.66
CA GLU A 24 -8.60 -17.13 -0.22
C GLU A 24 -7.33 -16.83 0.57
N GLU A 25 -6.15 -17.22 0.05
CA GLU A 25 -4.87 -16.97 0.71
C GLU A 25 -4.54 -15.48 0.71
N VAL A 26 -4.84 -14.78 -0.39
CA VAL A 26 -4.65 -13.33 -0.50
C VAL A 26 -5.61 -12.55 0.39
N ILE A 27 -6.84 -13.02 0.59
CA ILE A 27 -7.79 -12.41 1.55
C ILE A 27 -7.32 -12.67 2.98
N SER A 28 -6.87 -13.90 3.28
CA SER A 28 -6.36 -14.28 4.61
C SER A 28 -5.08 -13.51 4.96
N TYR A 29 -4.20 -13.25 3.98
CA TYR A 29 -3.04 -12.38 4.11
C TYR A 29 -3.40 -11.00 4.67
N ASN A 30 -4.58 -10.49 4.28
CA ASN A 30 -5.12 -9.22 4.76
C ASN A 30 -6.09 -9.39 5.94
N LEU A 31 -5.91 -10.44 6.74
CA LEU A 31 -6.71 -10.73 7.94
C LEU A 31 -8.21 -10.83 7.65
N ASP A 32 -8.53 -11.47 6.53
CA ASP A 32 -9.88 -11.73 6.03
C ASP A 32 -10.67 -10.46 5.66
N TYR A 33 -9.98 -9.31 5.52
CA TYR A 33 -10.60 -8.08 5.07
C TYR A 33 -10.49 -7.91 3.55
N PRO A 34 -11.60 -7.58 2.86
CA PRO A 34 -11.58 -7.36 1.43
C PRO A 34 -10.82 -6.09 1.04
N TYR A 35 -10.28 -6.10 -0.17
CA TYR A 35 -9.68 -4.94 -0.81
C TYR A 35 -10.76 -4.00 -1.34
N LYS A 36 -10.57 -2.69 -1.18
CA LYS A 36 -11.55 -1.67 -1.54
C LYS A 36 -11.04 -0.79 -2.67
N THR A 37 -11.94 -0.37 -3.55
CA THR A 37 -11.63 0.56 -4.63
C THR A 37 -12.83 1.45 -4.95
N SER A 38 -12.57 2.65 -5.46
CA SER A 38 -13.57 3.62 -5.95
C SER A 38 -12.89 4.59 -6.93
N SER A 39 -13.56 5.68 -7.31
CA SER A 39 -12.93 6.79 -8.04
C SER A 39 -11.81 7.48 -7.24
N ASP A 40 -11.83 7.33 -5.92
CA ASP A 40 -10.94 8.05 -5.01
C ASP A 40 -9.69 7.22 -4.69
N TYR A 41 -9.52 6.08 -5.37
CA TYR A 41 -8.37 5.21 -5.19
C TYR A 41 -7.39 5.36 -6.35
N VAL A 42 -6.11 5.30 -5.99
CA VAL A 42 -5.01 5.01 -6.89
C VAL A 42 -4.37 3.71 -6.44
N TRP A 43 -4.13 2.80 -7.36
CA TRP A 43 -3.51 1.51 -7.11
C TRP A 43 -2.08 1.53 -7.65
N PHE A 44 -1.15 1.07 -6.83
CA PHE A 44 0.23 0.80 -7.22
C PHE A 44 0.39 -0.71 -7.28
N VAL A 45 0.73 -1.24 -8.45
CA VAL A 45 0.82 -2.69 -8.71
C VAL A 45 2.22 -3.02 -9.16
N ALA A 46 2.89 -3.90 -8.42
CA ALA A 46 4.17 -4.47 -8.80
C ALA A 46 3.91 -5.67 -9.71
N ALA A 47 4.46 -5.65 -10.91
CA ALA A 47 4.31 -6.73 -11.87
C ALA A 47 5.62 -7.08 -12.56
N GLU A 48 5.78 -8.33 -12.94
CA GLU A 48 6.90 -8.82 -13.74
C GLU A 48 6.41 -9.85 -14.75
N ASN A 49 6.73 -9.63 -16.03
CA ASN A 49 6.30 -10.51 -17.14
C ASN A 49 4.78 -10.79 -17.15
N GLY A 50 3.97 -9.80 -16.76
CA GLY A 50 2.51 -9.90 -16.69
C GLY A 50 1.95 -10.58 -15.44
N VAL A 51 2.81 -11.03 -14.51
CA VAL A 51 2.43 -11.60 -13.22
C VAL A 51 2.47 -10.50 -12.15
N THR A 52 1.42 -10.38 -11.35
CA THR A 52 1.38 -9.43 -10.22
C THR A 52 2.10 -10.00 -9.00
N LEU A 53 3.13 -9.31 -8.52
CA LEU A 53 3.93 -9.66 -7.35
C LEU A 53 3.37 -9.03 -6.06
N GLY A 54 2.62 -7.94 -6.18
CA GLY A 54 2.01 -7.25 -5.05
C GLY A 54 1.28 -5.99 -5.49
N PHE A 55 0.45 -5.45 -4.60
CA PHE A 55 -0.26 -4.21 -4.84
C PHE A 55 -0.57 -3.46 -3.55
N ILE A 56 -0.67 -2.13 -3.66
CA ILE A 56 -1.10 -1.24 -2.59
C ILE A 56 -2.17 -0.29 -3.14
N PRO A 57 -3.45 -0.44 -2.75
CA PRO A 57 -4.46 0.59 -2.96
C PRO A 57 -4.23 1.76 -1.99
N VAL A 58 -4.33 2.97 -2.52
CA VAL A 58 -4.22 4.21 -1.76
C VAL A 58 -5.49 5.02 -1.96
N LYS A 59 -6.21 5.27 -0.87
CA LYS A 59 -7.40 6.14 -0.90
C LYS A 59 -6.96 7.59 -0.74
N LEU A 60 -7.35 8.44 -1.68
CA LEU A 60 -7.12 9.88 -1.64
C LEU A 60 -8.36 10.56 -1.06
N GLU A 61 -8.22 11.19 0.10
CA GLU A 61 -9.31 11.94 0.74
C GLU A 61 -8.79 13.08 1.61
N GLU A 62 -9.38 14.27 1.50
CA GLU A 62 -9.12 15.41 2.40
C GLU A 62 -7.62 15.75 2.57
N GLY A 63 -6.86 15.77 1.48
CA GLY A 63 -5.41 16.04 1.51
C GLY A 63 -4.56 14.89 2.08
N LYS A 64 -5.15 13.72 2.27
CA LYS A 64 -4.48 12.51 2.76
C LYS A 64 -4.48 11.40 1.74
N ALA A 65 -3.37 10.68 1.68
CA ALA A 65 -3.20 9.45 0.94
C ALA A 65 -3.13 8.29 1.94
N LYS A 66 -4.21 7.53 2.06
CA LYS A 66 -4.35 6.46 3.06
C LYS A 66 -4.09 5.10 2.43
N ILE A 67 -2.99 4.48 2.84
CA ILE A 67 -2.66 3.08 2.56
C ILE A 67 -3.44 2.21 3.56
N ASN A 68 -4.23 1.28 3.05
CA ASN A 68 -4.86 0.25 3.86
C ASN A 68 -5.20 -0.95 2.98
N ASN A 69 -5.15 -2.15 3.55
CA ASN A 69 -5.41 -3.41 2.85
C ASN A 69 -4.52 -3.60 1.60
N TYR A 70 -3.42 -4.33 1.74
CA TYR A 70 -2.45 -4.55 0.65
C TYR A 70 -2.01 -6.02 0.61
N TYR A 71 -1.38 -6.40 -0.49
CA TYR A 71 -0.85 -7.75 -0.70
C TYR A 71 0.55 -7.66 -1.30
N VAL A 72 1.48 -8.46 -0.79
CA VAL A 72 2.80 -8.68 -1.38
C VAL A 72 3.09 -10.17 -1.26
N ALA A 73 3.37 -10.83 -2.38
CA ALA A 73 3.70 -12.26 -2.39
C ALA A 73 4.93 -12.52 -1.50
N ASP A 74 4.83 -13.55 -0.67
CA ASP A 74 5.91 -14.02 0.22
C ASP A 74 6.50 -12.95 1.17
N ASP A 75 5.74 -11.89 1.45
CA ASP A 75 6.24 -10.71 2.18
C ASP A 75 7.55 -10.14 1.59
N ASP A 76 7.75 -10.24 0.27
CA ASP A 76 9.01 -9.83 -0.38
C ASP A 76 9.37 -8.36 -0.11
N SER A 77 10.47 -8.14 0.63
CA SER A 77 10.93 -6.81 1.04
C SER A 77 11.28 -5.90 -0.15
N THR A 78 11.75 -6.46 -1.27
CA THR A 78 12.09 -5.69 -2.48
C THR A 78 10.83 -5.15 -3.13
N VAL A 79 9.79 -5.99 -3.25
CA VAL A 79 8.47 -5.59 -3.76
C VAL A 79 7.84 -4.52 -2.85
N PHE A 80 7.86 -4.73 -1.53
CA PHE A 80 7.41 -3.74 -0.56
C PHE A 80 8.13 -2.39 -0.73
N SER A 81 9.46 -2.41 -0.74
CA SER A 81 10.26 -1.19 -0.86
C SER A 81 9.99 -0.44 -2.15
N ALA A 82 9.86 -1.16 -3.27
CA ALA A 82 9.57 -0.55 -4.56
C ALA A 82 8.18 0.11 -4.60
N LEU A 83 7.15 -0.57 -4.10
CA LEU A 83 5.79 -0.04 -4.02
C LEU A 83 5.73 1.21 -3.13
N LEU A 84 6.28 1.14 -1.91
CA LEU A 84 6.24 2.24 -0.96
C LEU A 84 7.04 3.46 -1.45
N LYS A 85 8.22 3.24 -2.05
CA LYS A 85 9.02 4.34 -2.62
C LYS A 85 8.29 5.06 -3.75
N GLU A 86 7.62 4.32 -4.65
CA GLU A 86 6.87 4.95 -5.74
C GLU A 86 5.64 5.70 -5.21
N ILE A 87 4.94 5.16 -4.21
CA ILE A 87 3.82 5.87 -3.55
C ILE A 87 4.30 7.19 -2.95
N ILE A 88 5.40 7.17 -2.20
CA ILE A 88 5.98 8.36 -1.58
C ILE A 88 6.34 9.36 -2.66
N LYS A 89 7.15 8.96 -3.65
CA LYS A 89 7.59 9.81 -4.75
C LYS A 89 6.43 10.49 -5.49
N VAL A 90 5.32 9.78 -5.71
CA VAL A 90 4.19 10.28 -6.50
C VAL A 90 3.23 11.13 -5.68
N LEU A 91 3.00 10.81 -4.40
CA LEU A 91 1.94 11.43 -3.60
C LEU A 91 2.45 12.40 -2.55
N SER A 92 3.73 12.35 -2.17
CA SER A 92 4.24 13.13 -1.04
C SER A 92 4.31 14.63 -1.31
N SER A 93 4.13 15.11 -2.55
CA SER A 93 4.05 16.55 -2.85
C SER A 93 2.68 17.14 -2.48
N GLU A 94 1.62 16.38 -2.67
CA GLU A 94 0.23 16.85 -2.58
C GLU A 94 -0.51 16.32 -1.35
N PHE A 95 -0.10 15.17 -0.82
CA PHE A 95 -0.81 14.46 0.24
C PHE A 95 0.08 14.17 1.45
N GLU A 96 -0.55 14.17 2.63
CA GLU A 96 0.00 13.53 3.81
C GLU A 96 -0.24 12.01 3.70
N ILE A 97 0.82 11.21 3.75
CA ILE A 97 0.73 9.77 3.54
C ILE A 97 0.59 9.08 4.90
N GLU A 98 -0.55 8.43 5.11
CA GLU A 98 -0.85 7.63 6.31
C GLU A 98 -1.06 6.17 5.92
N SER A 99 -0.78 5.23 6.82
CA SER A 99 -1.05 3.80 6.62
C SER A 99 -1.70 3.16 7.84
N VAL A 100 -2.54 2.15 7.60
CA VAL A 100 -2.89 1.13 8.58
C VAL A 100 -2.06 -0.10 8.26
N THR A 101 -1.06 -0.37 9.09
CA THR A 101 -0.01 -1.36 8.82
C THR A 101 -0.14 -2.52 9.79
N GLN A 102 -0.12 -3.76 9.27
CA GLN A 102 -0.08 -4.96 10.10
C GLN A 102 1.23 -5.02 10.89
N LEU A 103 1.19 -5.52 12.12
CA LEU A 103 2.39 -5.55 13.00
C LEU A 103 3.60 -6.21 12.34
N ARG A 104 3.39 -7.28 11.55
CA ARG A 104 4.45 -8.00 10.85
C ARG A 104 5.17 -7.18 9.77
N HIS A 105 4.52 -6.16 9.20
CA HIS A 105 5.07 -5.34 8.11
C HIS A 105 5.65 -4.00 8.58
N ILE A 106 5.64 -3.71 9.88
CA ILE A 106 6.25 -2.49 10.44
C ILE A 106 7.67 -2.28 9.92
N PRO A 107 8.58 -3.28 9.90
CA PRO A 107 9.94 -3.07 9.43
C PRO A 107 10.04 -2.56 7.99
N GLU A 108 9.13 -2.99 7.09
CA GLU A 108 9.15 -2.56 5.69
C GLU A 108 8.65 -1.12 5.50
N PHE A 109 7.69 -0.71 6.33
CA PHE A 109 7.21 0.67 6.37
C PHE A 109 8.26 1.60 6.99
N GLU A 110 8.92 1.20 8.07
CA GLU A 110 10.00 1.98 8.70
C GLU A 110 11.20 2.20 7.76
N LYS A 111 11.65 1.15 7.06
CA LYS A 111 12.70 1.26 6.03
C LYS A 111 12.34 2.23 4.91
N SER A 112 11.04 2.42 4.66
CA SER A 112 10.51 3.34 3.65
C SER A 112 10.22 4.74 4.20
N GLY A 113 10.57 5.02 5.46
CA GLY A 113 10.48 6.34 6.07
C GLY A 113 9.17 6.63 6.82
N PHE A 114 8.33 5.61 7.05
CA PHE A 114 7.17 5.74 7.92
C PHE A 114 7.56 5.64 9.40
N ALA A 115 6.87 6.37 10.27
CA ALA A 115 6.96 6.18 11.72
C ALA A 115 5.57 5.93 12.33
N ILE A 116 5.54 5.16 13.42
CA ILE A 116 4.32 4.81 14.14
C ILE A 116 3.75 6.05 14.83
N VAL A 117 2.46 6.29 14.67
CA VAL A 117 1.72 7.37 15.36
C VAL A 117 0.66 6.86 16.33
N LEU A 118 0.18 5.63 16.14
CA LEU A 118 -0.81 5.00 17.02
C LEU A 118 -0.72 3.48 16.91
N SER A 119 -0.86 2.78 18.03
CA SER A 119 -0.79 1.31 18.08
C SER A 119 -2.11 0.70 18.52
N TRP A 120 -2.52 -0.37 17.84
CA TRP A 120 -3.65 -1.23 18.20
C TRP A 120 -3.18 -2.70 18.29
N LYS A 121 -4.10 -3.60 18.66
CA LYS A 121 -3.79 -5.03 18.90
C LYS A 121 -3.19 -5.76 17.70
N ARG A 122 -3.60 -5.42 16.47
CA ARG A 122 -3.19 -6.11 15.23
C ARG A 122 -2.54 -5.19 14.19
N TYR A 123 -2.61 -3.88 14.42
CA TYR A 123 -2.19 -2.88 13.45
C TYR A 123 -1.58 -1.68 14.16
N VAL A 124 -0.78 -0.92 13.42
CA VAL A 124 -0.35 0.42 13.78
C VAL A 124 -0.81 1.41 12.72
N LYS A 125 -1.11 2.63 13.12
CA LYS A 125 -1.15 3.76 12.20
C LYS A 125 0.27 4.26 12.03
N MET A 126 0.73 4.43 10.80
CA MET A 126 2.03 5.03 10.52
C MET A 126 1.88 6.19 9.55
N LYS A 127 2.85 7.11 9.55
CA LYS A 127 2.90 8.25 8.64
C LYS A 127 4.30 8.48 8.09
N VAL A 128 4.38 9.01 6.88
CA VAL A 128 5.64 9.55 6.35
C VAL A 128 5.81 10.96 6.86
N PHE A 129 6.94 11.22 7.50
CA PHE A 129 7.33 12.55 7.96
C PHE A 129 8.36 13.12 6.99
N ARG A 130 8.19 14.38 6.59
CA ARG A 130 9.07 15.02 5.60
C ARG A 130 10.40 15.47 6.23
N ASP A 131 10.39 15.75 7.53
CA ASP A 131 11.56 16.17 8.32
C ASP A 131 11.70 15.37 9.63
N GLU A 132 12.94 15.22 10.13
CA GLU A 132 13.21 14.52 11.40
C GLU A 132 12.61 15.24 12.62
N GLU A 133 12.38 16.55 12.55
CA GLU A 133 11.78 17.35 13.63
C GLU A 133 10.29 17.03 13.86
N GLU A 134 9.57 16.53 12.86
CA GLU A 134 8.16 16.15 13.00
C GLU A 134 7.96 14.77 13.66
N ARG A 135 9.04 14.00 13.87
CA ARG A 135 9.00 12.63 14.39
C ARG A 135 9.03 12.51 15.92
N VAL A 136 9.09 13.65 16.64
CA VAL A 136 9.24 13.73 18.10
C VAL A 136 7.90 13.90 18.82
#